data_AF-A0A4Q5X175-F1
#
_entry.id   AF-A0A4Q5X175-F1
#
_cell.length_a   1.000
_cell.length_b   1.000
_cell.length_c   1.000
_cell.angle_alpha   90.00
_cell.angle_beta   90.00
_cell.angle_gamma   90.00
#
_symmetry.space_group_name_H-M   'P 1'
#
loop_
_entity.id
_entity.type
_entity.pdbx_description
1 polymer ?
#
loop_
_entity_poly.entity_id
_entity_poly.type
_entity_poly.pdbx_seq_one_letter_code
_entity_poly.pdbx_strand_id
1 'polypeptide(L)'
;MSGAQPSAAHGALALGLLCSVPAAVPGFVRVAGSSSAAIAALVLVASVSLVVVPTGAWLRRVAQSGAARGDRALAAGAALSALPLALFGGVLKSTTHHRPLGGATFAVAALCLLALCVALSFRVYRGGSESAVNSTWQNLFSLGCGLSLAGTAALGLAGAARPSLVEAAALAGAVAVTALAPVPARLARVGWQVWGAGWVILLACAMASLRSAPVSSTLGSRAPVSFASLSWLGDGS
;
A
#
# COMPACT_ATOMS: atom_id res chain seq x y z
N MET A 1 -17.16 31.41 18.67
CA MET A 1 -16.85 30.96 17.29
C MET A 1 -16.25 29.56 17.38
N SER A 2 -17.05 28.54 17.11
CA SER A 2 -16.61 27.15 17.04
C SER A 2 -15.79 26.96 15.75
N GLY A 3 -14.46 26.97 15.86
CA GLY A 3 -13.58 26.70 14.73
C GLY A 3 -13.88 25.30 14.18
N ALA A 4 -14.21 25.21 12.89
CA ALA A 4 -14.43 23.94 12.22
C ALA A 4 -13.19 23.07 12.40
N GLN A 5 -13.34 21.91 13.06
CA GLN A 5 -12.23 21.00 13.24
C GLN A 5 -11.74 20.54 11.86
N PRO A 6 -10.44 20.64 11.57
CA PRO A 6 -9.90 20.25 10.27
C PRO A 6 -10.27 18.81 9.99
N SER A 7 -10.93 18.58 8.84
CA SER A 7 -11.43 17.25 8.51
C SER A 7 -10.24 16.28 8.46
N ALA A 8 -10.37 15.14 9.11
CA ALA A 8 -9.27 14.20 9.28
C ALA A 8 -8.66 13.68 7.97
N ALA A 9 -9.37 13.81 6.85
CA ALA A 9 -8.86 13.52 5.53
C ALA A 9 -7.65 14.40 5.16
N HIS A 10 -7.63 15.67 5.60
CA HIS A 10 -6.54 16.61 5.31
C HIS A 10 -5.21 16.13 5.88
N GLY A 11 -5.24 15.76 7.16
CA GLY A 11 -4.05 15.32 7.87
C GLY A 11 -3.50 13.99 7.37
N ALA A 12 -4.39 13.09 6.91
CA ALA A 12 -3.97 11.82 6.34
C ALA A 12 -3.22 11.98 5.02
N LEU A 13 -3.66 12.90 4.16
CA LEU A 13 -3.02 13.12 2.86
C LEU A 13 -1.61 13.71 3.04
N ALA A 14 -1.48 14.72 3.91
CA ALA A 14 -0.20 15.32 4.24
C ALA A 14 0.78 14.31 4.87
N LEU A 15 0.34 13.58 5.90
CA LEU A 15 1.16 12.54 6.53
C LEU A 15 1.50 11.41 5.56
N GLY A 16 0.55 10.98 4.73
CA GLY A 16 0.77 9.93 3.75
C GLY A 16 1.86 10.29 2.75
N LEU A 17 1.84 11.52 2.23
CA LEU A 17 2.90 12.03 1.34
C LEU A 17 4.25 12.10 2.05
N LEU A 18 4.29 12.63 3.27
CA LEU A 18 5.53 12.74 4.04
C LEU A 18 6.11 11.36 4.38
N CYS A 19 5.26 10.40 4.74
CA CYS A 19 5.66 9.01 5.02
C CYS A 19 6.04 8.23 3.76
N SER A 20 5.62 8.67 2.57
CA SER A 20 6.00 8.03 1.30
C SER A 20 7.48 8.22 0.97
N VAL A 21 8.10 9.33 1.41
CA VAL A 21 9.53 9.60 1.19
C VAL A 21 10.43 8.57 1.89
N PRO A 22 10.38 8.39 3.23
CA PRO A 22 11.20 7.38 3.90
C PRO A 22 10.84 5.96 3.46
N ALA A 23 9.57 5.68 3.12
CA ALA A 23 9.17 4.37 2.61
C ALA A 23 9.76 4.04 1.22
N ALA A 24 10.11 5.06 0.42
CA ALA A 24 10.78 4.88 -0.87
C ALA A 24 12.31 4.71 -0.76
N VAL A 25 12.92 4.97 0.41
CA VAL A 25 14.39 4.93 0.60
C VAL A 25 15.00 3.58 0.23
N PRO A 26 14.45 2.41 0.63
CA PRO A 26 15.03 1.12 0.24
C PRO A 26 15.07 0.90 -1.29
N GLY A 27 14.09 1.41 -2.01
CA GLY A 27 14.08 1.42 -3.48
C GLY A 27 15.12 2.41 -4.03
N PHE A 28 15.20 3.60 -3.44
CA PHE A 28 16.15 4.64 -3.85
C PHE A 28 17.60 4.18 -3.75
N VAL A 29 18.00 3.56 -2.63
CA VAL A 29 19.35 3.03 -2.41
C VAL A 29 19.77 2.10 -3.54
N ARG A 30 18.84 1.33 -4.12
CA ARG A 30 19.10 0.41 -5.23
C ARG A 30 19.25 1.09 -6.59
N VAL A 31 18.66 2.27 -6.78
CA VAL A 31 18.73 3.05 -8.02
C VAL A 31 19.67 4.25 -7.95
N ALA A 32 20.27 4.52 -6.79
CA ALA A 32 21.11 5.69 -6.53
C ALA A 32 22.34 5.78 -7.46
N GLY A 33 22.87 4.65 -7.94
CA GLY A 33 23.98 4.60 -8.90
C GLY A 33 23.58 4.71 -10.38
N SER A 34 22.30 4.97 -10.69
CA SER A 34 21.85 5.13 -12.08
C SER A 34 21.99 6.57 -12.56
N SER A 35 22.18 6.78 -13.87
CA SER A 35 22.20 8.12 -14.49
C SER A 35 20.87 8.87 -14.34
N SER A 36 19.80 8.17 -13.98
CA SER A 36 18.45 8.71 -13.79
C SER A 36 17.99 8.67 -12.32
N ALA A 37 18.91 8.65 -11.35
CA ALA A 37 18.61 8.46 -9.94
C ALA A 37 17.56 9.43 -9.37
N ALA A 38 17.62 10.72 -9.75
CA ALA A 38 16.66 11.73 -9.30
C ALA A 38 15.23 11.46 -9.82
N ILE A 39 15.12 11.11 -11.10
CA ILE A 39 13.83 10.76 -11.74
C ILE A 39 13.30 9.46 -11.14
N ALA A 40 14.16 8.46 -10.94
CA ALA A 40 13.81 7.20 -10.31
C ALA A 40 13.31 7.40 -8.86
N ALA A 41 13.94 8.29 -8.08
CA ALA A 41 13.48 8.66 -6.75
C ALA A 41 12.07 9.26 -6.77
N LEU A 42 11.82 10.20 -7.68
CA LEU A 42 10.50 10.82 -7.85
C LEU A 42 9.42 9.78 -8.19
N VAL A 43 9.71 8.88 -9.14
CA VAL A 43 8.78 7.80 -9.51
C VAL A 43 8.53 6.84 -8.34
N LEU A 44 9.56 6.49 -7.57
CA LEU A 44 9.42 5.61 -6.40
C LEU A 44 8.55 6.25 -5.31
N VAL A 45 8.77 7.54 -4.99
CA VAL A 45 7.93 8.26 -4.01
C VAL A 45 6.49 8.36 -4.49
N ALA A 46 6.28 8.68 -5.78
CA ALA A 46 4.96 8.71 -6.39
C ALA A 46 4.25 7.34 -6.29
N SER A 47 4.97 6.27 -6.65
CA SER A 47 4.46 4.89 -6.62
C SER A 47 4.10 4.44 -5.20
N VAL A 48 4.96 4.70 -4.22
CA VAL A 48 4.70 4.45 -2.79
C VAL A 48 3.49 5.26 -2.30
N SER A 49 3.37 6.52 -2.73
CA SER A 49 2.25 7.38 -2.31
C SER A 49 0.88 6.89 -2.79
N LEU A 50 0.81 6.22 -3.95
CA LEU A 50 -0.43 5.58 -4.44
C LEU A 50 -0.95 4.50 -3.50
N VAL A 51 -0.09 3.92 -2.67
CA VAL A 51 -0.48 2.92 -1.66
C VAL A 51 -0.68 3.59 -0.31
N VAL A 52 0.31 4.36 0.15
CA VAL A 52 0.34 4.92 1.51
C VAL A 52 -0.79 5.91 1.75
N VAL A 53 -1.01 6.85 0.82
CA VAL A 53 -2.00 7.93 0.97
C VAL A 53 -3.43 7.39 1.06
N PRO A 54 -3.96 6.63 0.08
CA PRO A 54 -5.34 6.16 0.15
C PRO A 54 -5.55 5.15 1.29
N THR A 55 -4.60 4.23 1.50
CA THR A 55 -4.72 3.22 2.57
C THR A 55 -4.66 3.87 3.95
N GLY A 56 -3.71 4.77 4.19
CA GLY A 56 -3.59 5.50 5.45
C GLY A 56 -4.78 6.41 5.72
N ALA A 57 -5.29 7.11 4.70
CA ALA A 57 -6.50 7.92 4.81
C ALA A 57 -7.75 7.09 5.12
N TRP A 58 -7.90 5.95 4.47
CA TRP A 58 -9.00 5.02 4.72
C TRP A 58 -8.95 4.45 6.14
N LEU A 59 -7.80 3.94 6.58
CA LEU A 59 -7.62 3.42 7.93
C LEU A 59 -7.87 4.49 9.00
N ARG A 60 -7.42 5.72 8.78
CA ARG A 60 -7.69 6.84 9.69
C ARG A 60 -9.20 7.13 9.78
N ARG A 61 -9.90 7.17 8.65
CA ARG A 61 -11.37 7.37 8.63
C ARG A 61 -12.08 6.26 9.40
N VAL A 62 -11.68 5.00 9.20
CA VAL A 62 -12.22 3.85 9.93
C VAL A 62 -11.93 3.92 11.43
N ALA A 63 -10.76 4.43 11.83
CA ALA A 63 -10.42 4.63 13.24
C ALA A 63 -11.27 5.72 13.91
N GLN A 64 -11.73 6.70 13.14
CA GLN A 64 -12.50 7.85 13.63
C GLN A 64 -14.01 7.72 13.50
N SER A 65 -14.50 6.82 12.64
CA SER A 65 -15.93 6.59 12.44
C SER A 65 -16.64 5.98 13.66
N GLY A 66 -15.92 5.72 14.75
CA GLY A 66 -16.48 5.05 15.92
C GLY A 66 -16.80 3.57 15.68
N ALA A 67 -16.42 3.01 14.52
CA ALA A 67 -16.65 1.61 14.18
C ALA A 67 -16.12 0.68 15.27
N ALA A 68 -16.82 -0.44 15.49
CA ALA A 68 -16.47 -1.41 16.51
C ALA A 68 -15.02 -1.91 16.30
N ARG A 69 -14.34 -2.27 17.40
CA ARG A 69 -12.93 -2.67 17.37
C ARG A 69 -12.65 -3.81 16.38
N GLY A 70 -13.64 -4.69 16.17
CA GLY A 70 -13.61 -5.78 15.17
C GLY A 70 -13.58 -5.30 13.72
N ASP A 71 -14.38 -4.30 13.36
CA ASP A 71 -14.44 -3.75 12.00
C ASP A 71 -13.14 -3.05 11.61
N ARG A 72 -12.50 -2.39 12.58
CA ARG A 72 -11.19 -1.76 12.40
C ARG A 72 -10.11 -2.80 12.15
N ALA A 73 -10.16 -3.93 12.87
CA ALA A 73 -9.21 -5.02 12.70
C ALA A 73 -9.39 -5.73 11.34
N LEU A 74 -10.64 -5.89 10.88
CA LEU A 74 -10.96 -6.43 9.55
C LEU A 74 -10.46 -5.51 8.43
N ALA A 75 -10.73 -4.22 8.54
CA ALA A 75 -10.26 -3.22 7.59
C ALA A 75 -8.72 -3.16 7.54
N ALA A 76 -8.07 -3.12 8.70
CA ALA A 76 -6.61 -3.15 8.79
C ALA A 76 -6.02 -4.43 8.21
N GLY A 77 -6.61 -5.59 8.52
CA GLY A 77 -6.15 -6.85 7.95
C GLY A 77 -6.33 -6.94 6.44
N ALA A 78 -7.41 -6.37 5.87
CA ALA A 78 -7.63 -6.31 4.43
C ALA A 78 -6.61 -5.39 3.73
N ALA A 79 -6.33 -4.23 4.31
CA ALA A 79 -5.28 -3.33 3.82
C ALA A 79 -3.89 -3.95 3.91
N LEU A 80 -3.57 -4.62 5.02
CA LEU A 80 -2.26 -5.24 5.23
C LEU A 80 -2.06 -6.50 4.39
N SER A 81 -3.12 -7.26 4.10
CA SER A 81 -3.06 -8.46 3.25
C SER A 81 -2.88 -8.14 1.76
N ALA A 82 -3.21 -6.92 1.32
CA ALA A 82 -2.91 -6.45 -0.04
C ALA A 82 -1.39 -6.35 -0.32
N LEU A 83 -0.56 -6.18 0.72
CA LEU A 83 0.88 -5.99 0.61
C LEU A 83 1.65 -7.29 0.27
N PRO A 84 1.41 -8.42 0.96
CA PRO A 84 1.88 -9.73 0.55
C PRO A 84 1.41 -10.09 -0.86
N LEU A 85 0.16 -9.75 -1.21
CA LEU A 85 -0.39 -9.97 -2.54
C LEU A 85 0.38 -9.22 -3.64
N ALA A 86 0.76 -7.97 -3.38
CA ALA A 86 1.60 -7.19 -4.29
C ALA A 86 3.03 -7.78 -4.42
N LEU A 87 3.61 -8.27 -3.31
CA LEU A 87 4.89 -8.97 -3.32
C LEU A 87 4.86 -10.26 -4.14
N PHE A 88 3.83 -11.09 -3.96
CA PHE A 88 3.64 -12.31 -4.74
C PHE A 88 3.50 -11.97 -6.23
N GLY A 89 2.71 -10.95 -6.58
CA GLY A 89 2.60 -10.46 -7.96
C GLY A 89 3.95 -10.03 -8.56
N GLY A 90 4.79 -9.37 -7.79
CA GLY A 90 6.13 -8.95 -8.21
C GLY A 90 7.10 -10.12 -8.43
N VAL A 91 7.15 -11.08 -7.49
CA VAL A 91 7.96 -12.30 -7.63
C VAL A 91 7.52 -13.07 -8.87
N LEU A 92 6.21 -13.20 -9.10
CA LEU A 92 5.64 -13.90 -10.25
C LEU A 92 5.99 -13.26 -11.59
N LYS A 93 5.94 -11.92 -11.69
CA LYS A 93 6.37 -11.19 -12.89
C LYS A 93 7.86 -11.45 -13.20
N SER A 94 8.69 -11.63 -12.17
CA SER A 94 10.13 -11.80 -12.32
C SER A 94 10.59 -13.25 -12.57
N THR A 95 9.84 -14.25 -12.10
CA THR A 95 10.26 -15.67 -12.16
C THR A 95 9.59 -16.50 -13.24
N THR A 96 8.55 -15.98 -13.92
CA THR A 96 7.86 -16.72 -14.99
C THR A 96 8.35 -16.29 -16.37
N HIS A 97 9.23 -17.10 -16.97
CA HIS A 97 9.72 -16.89 -18.34
C HIS A 97 8.62 -17.14 -19.41
N HIS A 98 7.49 -17.73 -19.02
CA HIS A 98 6.31 -17.95 -19.87
C HIS A 98 5.19 -16.95 -19.53
N ARG A 99 5.04 -15.99 -20.46
CA ARG A 99 4.05 -14.91 -20.59
C ARG A 99 2.59 -15.37 -20.24
N PRO A 100 1.62 -14.47 -20.27
CA PRO A 100 0.55 -14.12 -19.29
C PRO A 100 -0.13 -15.15 -18.36
N LEU A 101 0.01 -16.47 -18.53
CA LEU A 101 -0.88 -17.44 -17.84
C LEU A 101 -0.65 -17.50 -16.32
N GLY A 102 0.61 -17.45 -15.87
CA GLY A 102 0.95 -17.38 -14.45
C GLY A 102 0.48 -16.06 -13.80
N GLY A 103 0.63 -14.94 -14.50
CA GLY A 103 0.08 -13.66 -14.04
C GLY A 103 -1.44 -13.73 -13.85
N ALA A 104 -2.16 -14.36 -14.79
CA ALA A 104 -3.61 -14.51 -14.74
C ALA A 104 -4.08 -15.43 -13.59
N THR A 105 -3.47 -16.61 -13.40
CA THR A 105 -3.88 -17.54 -12.33
C THR A 105 -3.68 -16.94 -10.94
N PHE A 106 -2.61 -16.17 -10.74
CA PHE A 106 -2.36 -15.50 -9.47
C PHE A 106 -3.13 -14.20 -9.30
N ALA A 107 -3.44 -13.45 -10.37
CA ALA A 107 -4.39 -12.34 -10.30
C ALA A 107 -5.80 -12.85 -9.93
N VAL A 108 -6.19 -14.02 -10.44
CA VAL A 108 -7.42 -14.72 -10.03
C VAL A 108 -7.31 -15.17 -8.57
N ALA A 109 -6.19 -15.77 -8.14
CA ALA A 109 -6.00 -16.14 -6.73
C ALA A 109 -6.04 -14.90 -5.80
N ALA A 110 -5.46 -13.79 -6.23
CA ALA A 110 -5.48 -12.51 -5.55
C ALA A 110 -6.89 -11.92 -5.46
N LEU A 111 -7.63 -11.91 -6.57
CA LEU A 111 -9.02 -11.51 -6.61
C LEU A 111 -9.90 -12.43 -5.77
N CYS A 112 -9.66 -13.74 -5.76
CA CYS A 112 -10.36 -14.69 -4.91
C CYS A 112 -10.06 -14.44 -3.43
N LEU A 113 -8.80 -14.18 -3.06
CA LEU A 113 -8.42 -13.87 -1.69
C LEU A 113 -9.02 -12.53 -1.25
N LEU A 114 -8.98 -11.52 -2.12
CA LEU A 114 -9.58 -10.21 -1.87
C LEU A 114 -11.11 -10.31 -1.76
N ALA A 115 -11.77 -11.01 -2.70
CA ALA A 115 -13.20 -11.25 -2.69
C ALA A 115 -13.61 -12.05 -1.45
N LEU A 116 -12.80 -13.03 -1.02
CA LEU A 116 -13.00 -13.75 0.23
C LEU A 116 -12.86 -12.79 1.43
N CYS A 117 -11.81 -11.97 1.49
CA CYS A 117 -11.64 -10.98 2.55
C CYS A 117 -12.80 -9.96 2.59
N VAL A 118 -13.27 -9.48 1.43
CA VAL A 118 -14.40 -8.57 1.30
C VAL A 118 -15.71 -9.25 1.70
N ALA A 119 -15.98 -10.47 1.23
CA ALA A 119 -17.18 -11.23 1.57
C ALA A 119 -17.22 -11.57 3.07
N LEU A 120 -16.08 -11.96 3.65
CA LEU A 120 -15.95 -12.18 5.10
C LEU A 120 -16.17 -10.89 5.88
N SER A 121 -15.59 -9.77 5.44
CA SER A 121 -15.79 -8.46 6.07
C SER A 121 -17.24 -8.00 5.98
N PHE A 122 -17.89 -8.16 4.83
CA PHE A 122 -19.27 -7.77 4.60
C PHE A 122 -20.26 -8.65 5.37
N ARG A 123 -19.95 -9.94 5.54
CA ARG A 123 -20.74 -10.87 6.35
C ARG A 123 -20.61 -10.58 7.84
N VAL A 124 -19.41 -10.28 8.33
CA VAL A 124 -19.24 -9.82 9.73
C VAL A 124 -19.96 -8.50 9.97
N TYR A 125 -19.91 -7.57 9.00
CA TYR A 125 -20.62 -6.28 9.09
C TYR A 125 -22.15 -6.41 9.06
N ARG A 126 -22.71 -7.33 8.26
CA ARG A 126 -24.16 -7.59 8.23
C ARG A 126 -24.65 -8.46 9.39
N GLY A 127 -23.77 -9.24 10.01
CA GLY A 127 -24.05 -10.15 11.13
C GLY A 127 -24.22 -9.44 12.47
N GLY A 128 -24.91 -8.30 12.50
CA GLY A 128 -25.29 -7.64 13.74
C GLY A 128 -26.11 -8.60 14.61
N SER A 129 -25.63 -8.85 15.82
CA SER A 129 -26.34 -9.46 16.96
C SER A 129 -26.24 -10.96 17.30
N GLU A 130 -25.26 -11.75 16.83
CA GLU A 130 -25.03 -13.11 17.39
C GLU A 130 -23.57 -13.36 17.84
N SER A 131 -23.40 -13.46 19.15
CA SER A 131 -22.13 -13.32 19.90
C SER A 131 -21.11 -14.46 19.72
N ALA A 132 -21.46 -15.59 19.11
CA ALA A 132 -20.56 -16.74 19.01
C ALA A 132 -20.01 -16.95 17.59
N VAL A 133 -20.82 -16.77 16.55
CA VAL A 133 -20.42 -16.99 15.15
C VAL A 133 -19.46 -15.88 14.65
N ASN A 134 -19.62 -14.65 15.15
CA ASN A 134 -18.74 -13.53 14.81
C ASN A 134 -17.30 -13.71 15.33
N SER A 135 -17.11 -14.43 16.44
CA SER A 135 -15.78 -14.75 17.00
C SER A 135 -14.98 -15.68 16.09
N THR A 136 -15.60 -16.76 15.59
CA THR A 136 -14.93 -17.76 14.74
C THR A 136 -14.43 -17.15 13.44
N TRP A 137 -15.23 -16.29 12.79
CA TRP A 137 -14.81 -15.64 11.55
C TRP A 137 -13.75 -14.57 11.75
N GLN A 138 -13.79 -13.82 12.85
CA GLN A 138 -12.71 -12.91 13.23
C GLN A 138 -11.40 -13.68 13.50
N ASN A 139 -11.49 -14.85 14.14
CA ASN A 139 -10.34 -15.73 14.38
C ASN A 139 -9.79 -16.32 13.09
N LEU A 140 -10.64 -16.77 12.16
CA LEU A 140 -10.19 -17.25 10.85
C LEU A 140 -9.55 -16.13 10.01
N PHE A 141 -10.09 -14.92 10.07
CA PHE A 141 -9.53 -13.76 9.37
C PHE A 141 -8.19 -13.33 9.97
N SER A 142 -8.09 -13.28 11.31
CA SER A 142 -6.84 -12.95 11.99
C SER A 142 -5.78 -14.04 11.76
N LEU A 143 -6.18 -15.31 11.72
CA LEU A 143 -5.33 -16.44 11.37
C LEU A 143 -4.88 -16.38 9.90
N GLY A 144 -5.77 -15.99 8.98
CA GLY A 144 -5.41 -15.73 7.57
C GLY A 144 -4.42 -14.57 7.42
N CYS A 145 -4.63 -13.47 8.14
CA CYS A 145 -3.67 -12.36 8.19
C CYS A 145 -2.34 -12.79 8.81
N GLY A 146 -2.38 -13.56 9.89
CA GLY A 146 -1.22 -14.11 10.58
C GLY A 146 -0.41 -15.05 9.70
N LEU A 147 -1.07 -15.97 8.98
CA LEU A 147 -0.43 -16.87 8.02
C LEU A 147 0.14 -16.10 6.83
N SER A 148 -0.54 -15.06 6.34
CA SER A 148 -0.03 -14.20 5.27
C SER A 148 1.24 -13.46 5.71
N LEU A 149 1.24 -12.87 6.91
CA LEU A 149 2.42 -12.23 7.51
C LEU A 149 3.55 -13.25 7.78
N ALA A 150 3.23 -14.42 8.31
CA ALA A 150 4.19 -15.49 8.59
C ALA A 150 4.82 -16.04 7.31
N GLY A 151 4.03 -16.23 6.24
CA GLY A 151 4.54 -16.62 4.92
C GLY A 151 5.44 -15.55 4.34
N THR A 152 5.09 -14.27 4.50
CA THR A 152 5.91 -13.13 4.09
C THR A 152 7.25 -13.11 4.85
N ALA A 153 7.22 -13.32 6.17
CA ALA A 153 8.42 -13.41 7.01
C ALA A 153 9.29 -14.62 6.67
N ALA A 154 8.70 -15.79 6.47
CA ALA A 154 9.40 -17.03 6.12
C ALA A 154 10.12 -16.92 4.77
N LEU A 155 9.48 -16.34 3.75
CA LEU A 155 10.11 -16.04 2.46
C LEU A 155 11.29 -15.06 2.58
N GLY A 156 11.27 -14.20 3.59
CA GLY A 156 12.37 -13.33 3.96
C GLY A 156 13.57 -13.99 4.57
N LEU A 157 13.28 -14.81 5.58
CA LEU A 157 14.29 -15.57 6.30
C LEU A 157 15.01 -16.53 5.35
N ALA A 158 14.31 -17.08 4.36
CA ALA A 158 14.86 -17.91 3.28
C ALA A 158 15.82 -17.15 2.32
N GLY A 159 16.05 -15.85 2.50
CA GLY A 159 17.04 -15.09 1.71
C GLY A 159 16.58 -14.66 0.32
N ALA A 160 15.62 -15.37 -0.27
CA ALA A 160 15.10 -15.12 -1.62
C ALA A 160 14.39 -13.77 -1.79
N ALA A 161 13.87 -13.18 -0.70
CA ALA A 161 13.04 -11.96 -0.74
C ALA A 161 13.50 -10.83 0.21
N ARG A 162 14.75 -10.85 0.68
CA ARG A 162 15.23 -9.84 1.65
C ARG A 162 15.01 -8.38 1.24
N PRO A 163 15.36 -7.93 0.01
CA PRO A 163 15.17 -6.53 -0.37
C PRO A 163 13.68 -6.15 -0.54
N SER A 164 12.84 -7.09 -0.97
CA SER A 164 11.41 -6.86 -1.14
C SER A 164 10.67 -6.78 0.20
N LEU A 165 11.15 -7.46 1.24
CA LEU A 165 10.60 -7.33 2.58
C LEU A 165 10.91 -6.03 3.27
N VAL A 166 12.09 -5.46 3.06
CA VAL A 166 12.42 -4.15 3.62
C VAL A 166 11.49 -3.08 3.03
N GLU A 167 11.21 -3.14 1.72
CA GLU A 167 10.22 -2.26 1.07
C GLU A 167 8.81 -2.49 1.61
N ALA A 168 8.41 -3.75 1.77
CA ALA A 168 7.08 -4.08 2.29
C ALA A 168 6.89 -3.62 3.74
N ALA A 169 7.90 -3.81 4.59
CA ALA A 169 7.90 -3.34 5.97
C ALA A 169 7.88 -1.81 6.04
N ALA A 170 8.64 -1.13 5.18
CA ALA A 170 8.65 0.33 5.12
C ALA A 170 7.30 0.89 4.65
N LEU A 171 6.67 0.26 3.65
CA LEU A 171 5.30 0.58 3.20
C LEU A 171 4.27 0.38 4.31
N ALA A 172 4.29 -0.79 4.99
CA ALA A 172 3.39 -1.08 6.09
C ALA A 172 3.56 -0.08 7.24
N GLY A 173 4.82 0.23 7.59
CA GLY A 173 5.14 1.24 8.60
C GLY A 173 4.62 2.63 8.23
N ALA A 174 4.81 3.05 6.98
CA ALA A 174 4.30 4.33 6.49
C ALA A 174 2.77 4.42 6.50
N VAL A 175 2.08 3.34 6.11
CA VAL A 175 0.61 3.23 6.21
C VAL A 175 0.17 3.34 7.66
N ALA A 176 0.82 2.59 8.57
CA ALA A 176 0.50 2.60 9.99
C ALA A 176 0.68 3.97 10.63
N VAL A 177 1.80 4.66 10.33
CA VAL A 177 2.06 6.03 10.80
C VAL A 177 1.02 7.00 10.24
N THR A 178 0.69 6.90 8.94
CA THR A 178 -0.34 7.75 8.31
C THR A 178 -1.72 7.55 8.95
N ALA A 179 -2.04 6.31 9.34
CA ALA A 179 -3.30 5.97 9.97
C ALA A 179 -3.38 6.42 11.44
N LEU A 180 -2.32 6.18 12.22
CA LEU A 180 -2.35 6.24 13.68
C LEU A 180 -1.71 7.49 14.28
N ALA A 181 -0.76 8.13 13.59
CA ALA A 181 -0.03 9.25 14.17
C ALA A 181 -0.92 10.50 14.31
N PRO A 182 -0.75 11.30 15.38
CA PRO A 182 -1.41 12.59 15.47
C PRO A 182 -0.93 13.51 14.34
N VAL A 183 -1.84 14.28 13.74
CA VAL A 183 -1.49 15.22 12.67
C VAL A 183 -1.00 16.51 13.31
N PRO A 184 0.24 16.96 13.02
CA PRO A 184 0.72 18.25 13.47
C PRO A 184 -0.21 19.38 12.99
N ALA A 185 -0.57 20.30 13.90
CA ALA A 185 -1.46 21.43 13.58
C ALA A 185 -0.95 22.29 12.40
N ARG A 186 0.37 22.32 12.17
CA ARG A 186 0.98 23.01 11.02
C ARG A 186 0.59 22.37 9.68
N LEU A 187 0.56 21.04 9.60
CA LEU A 187 0.16 20.32 8.38
C LEU A 187 -1.35 20.43 8.13
N ALA A 188 -2.15 20.44 9.20
CA ALA A 188 -3.60 20.60 9.12
C ALA A 188 -4.03 21.99 8.64
N ARG A 189 -3.19 23.03 8.81
CA ARG A 189 -3.45 24.38 8.30
C ARG A 189 -3.33 24.49 6.79
N VAL A 190 -2.53 23.63 6.17
CA VAL A 190 -2.39 23.59 4.72
C VAL A 190 -3.61 22.86 4.16
N GLY A 191 -4.46 23.58 3.42
CA GLY A 191 -5.71 23.05 2.90
C GLY A 191 -5.53 21.81 2.03
N TRP A 192 -6.56 20.95 1.95
CA TRP A 192 -6.50 19.70 1.18
C TRP A 192 -6.18 19.95 -0.30
N GLN A 193 -6.57 21.11 -0.82
CA GLN A 193 -6.32 21.52 -2.20
C GLN A 193 -4.82 21.56 -2.52
N VAL A 194 -3.99 22.07 -1.60
CA VAL A 194 -2.54 22.18 -1.81
C VAL A 194 -1.91 20.80 -1.79
N TRP A 195 -2.23 19.97 -0.79
CA TRP A 195 -1.69 18.62 -0.69
C TRP A 195 -2.19 17.72 -1.83
N GLY A 196 -3.47 17.82 -2.17
CA GLY A 196 -4.08 17.08 -3.27
C GLY A 196 -3.50 17.47 -4.62
N ALA A 197 -3.35 18.78 -4.89
CA ALA A 197 -2.69 19.27 -6.11
C ALA A 197 -1.23 18.82 -6.17
N GLY A 198 -0.50 18.92 -5.06
CA GLY A 198 0.89 18.45 -4.96
C GLY A 198 1.01 16.95 -5.24
N TRP A 199 0.09 16.14 -4.72
CA TRP A 199 0.05 14.71 -5.00
C TRP A 199 -0.26 14.42 -6.48
N VAL A 200 -1.25 15.09 -7.06
CA VAL A 200 -1.59 14.95 -8.49
C VAL A 200 -0.42 15.36 -9.38
N ILE A 201 0.25 16.47 -9.08
CA ILE A 201 1.44 16.93 -9.81
C ILE A 201 2.56 15.89 -9.72
N LEU A 202 2.83 15.37 -8.51
CA LEU A 202 3.82 14.32 -8.29
C LEU A 202 3.52 13.08 -9.16
N LEU A 203 2.26 12.62 -9.18
CA LEU A 203 1.83 11.49 -10.01
C LEU A 203 1.97 11.79 -11.51
N ALA A 204 1.56 12.98 -11.96
CA ALA A 204 1.68 13.39 -13.35
C ALA A 204 3.14 13.43 -13.82
N CYS A 205 4.04 14.00 -13.01
CA CYS A 205 5.48 14.02 -13.29
C CYS A 205 6.07 12.61 -13.34
N ALA A 206 5.67 11.73 -12.42
CA ALA A 206 6.12 10.34 -12.43
C ALA A 206 5.64 9.58 -13.67
N MET A 207 4.36 9.74 -14.04
CA MET A 207 3.78 9.13 -15.23
C MET A 207 4.44 9.64 -16.52
N ALA A 208 4.73 10.94 -16.62
CA ALA A 208 5.48 11.50 -17.74
C ALA A 208 6.91 10.93 -17.82
N SER A 209 7.56 10.77 -16.66
CA SER A 209 8.91 10.21 -16.55
C SER A 209 9.00 8.74 -16.97
N LEU A 210 7.93 7.97 -16.75
CA LEU A 210 7.85 6.57 -17.16
C LEU A 210 7.80 6.35 -18.67
N ARG A 211 7.51 7.38 -19.46
CA ARG A 211 7.63 7.29 -20.93
C ARG A 211 9.08 7.06 -21.37
N SER A 212 10.05 7.30 -20.50
CA SER A 212 11.45 6.98 -20.71
C SER A 212 11.73 5.49 -20.46
N ALA A 213 11.96 4.72 -21.52
CA ALA A 213 12.36 3.31 -21.46
C ALA A 213 13.51 3.00 -20.47
N PRO A 214 14.61 3.79 -20.39
CA PRO A 214 15.69 3.49 -19.44
C PRO A 214 15.26 3.63 -17.98
N VAL A 215 14.34 4.56 -17.66
CA VAL A 215 13.82 4.74 -16.30
C VAL A 215 12.96 3.55 -15.91
N SER A 216 12.01 3.16 -16.78
CA SER A 216 11.12 2.02 -16.54
C SER A 216 11.89 0.71 -16.39
N SER A 217 12.87 0.45 -17.27
CA SER A 217 13.73 -0.74 -17.20
C SER A 217 14.57 -0.79 -15.92
N THR A 218 15.14 0.35 -15.51
CA THR A 218 15.94 0.43 -14.27
C THR A 218 15.08 0.18 -13.04
N LEU A 219 13.89 0.79 -12.96
CA LEU A 219 12.97 0.61 -11.84
C LEU A 219 12.42 -0.81 -11.77
N GLY A 220 12.02 -1.38 -12.91
CA GLY A 220 11.51 -2.75 -12.99
C GLY A 220 12.53 -3.80 -12.58
N SER A 221 13.82 -3.59 -12.89
CA SER A 221 14.88 -4.53 -12.52
C SER A 221 15.39 -4.34 -11.08
N ARG A 222 15.47 -3.09 -10.59
CA ARG A 222 16.14 -2.79 -9.31
C ARG A 222 15.19 -2.57 -8.13
N ALA A 223 13.98 -2.08 -8.36
CA ALA A 223 13.01 -1.74 -7.32
C ALA A 223 11.57 -2.19 -7.67
N PRO A 224 11.35 -3.49 -7.98
CA PRO A 224 10.08 -3.95 -8.56
C PRO A 224 8.87 -3.78 -7.63
N VAL A 225 9.05 -3.90 -6.30
CA VAL A 225 7.93 -3.84 -5.35
C VAL A 225 7.48 -2.40 -5.15
N SER A 226 8.41 -1.50 -4.87
CA SER A 226 8.10 -0.06 -4.78
C SER A 226 7.60 0.52 -6.09
N PHE A 227 7.98 -0.03 -7.25
CA PHE A 227 7.52 0.43 -8.56
C PHE A 227 6.17 -0.19 -9.01
N ALA A 228 5.75 -1.31 -8.42
CA ALA A 228 4.61 -2.09 -8.89
C ALA A 228 3.31 -1.26 -9.02
N SER A 229 2.96 -0.44 -8.03
CA SER A 229 1.70 0.32 -8.06
C SER A 229 1.60 1.28 -9.25
N LEU A 230 2.72 1.90 -9.65
CA LEU A 230 2.73 2.85 -10.77
C LEU A 230 2.94 2.16 -12.12
N SER A 231 3.61 0.99 -12.17
CA SER A 231 3.78 0.24 -13.43
C SER A 231 2.45 -0.22 -14.02
N TRP A 232 1.48 -0.57 -13.17
CA TRP A 232 0.13 -0.97 -13.62
C TRP A 232 -0.66 0.17 -14.28
N LEU A 233 -0.35 1.42 -13.94
CA LEU A 233 -0.98 2.59 -14.56
C LEU A 233 -0.28 3.00 -15.87
N GLY A 234 1.00 2.66 -16.01
CA GLY A 234 1.86 3.05 -17.14
C GLY A 234 1.89 2.08 -18.32
N ASP A 235 1.50 0.81 -18.12
CA ASP A 235 1.55 -0.26 -19.14
C ASP A 235 0.41 -0.14 -20.20
N GLY A 236 0.05 1.08 -20.60
CA GLY A 236 -0.87 1.36 -21.71
C GLY A 236 -0.27 1.09 -23.10
N SER A 237 0.50 0.02 -23.24
CA SER A 237 0.97 -0.53 -24.52
C SER A 237 -0.14 -1.31 -25.21
#